data_AF-A0A7X8KTT2-F1
#
_entry.id   AF-A0A7X8KTT2-F1
#
_cell.length_a   1.000
_cell.length_b   1.000
_cell.length_c   1.000
_cell.angle_alpha   90.00
_cell.angle_beta   90.00
_cell.angle_gamma   90.00
#
_symmetry.space_group_name_H-M   'P 1'
#
loop_
_entity.id
_entity.type
_entity.pdbx_description
1 polymer ?
#
loop_
_entity_poly.entity_id
_entity_poly.type
_entity_poly.pdbx_seq_one_letter_code
_entity_poly.pdbx_strand_id
1 'polypeptide(L)'
;MKKLWLPLLLAILVLSLILAGCSQAPVSADGDNAQAGDQASEKPIELTFSYFGPEMIPPGHWSKEAAKRVEEKTNGRVKINT
;
A
#
# COMPACT_ATOMS: atom_id res chain seq x y z
N MET A 1 17.06 -43.06 -13.80
CA MET A 1 15.88 -42.27 -13.37
C MET A 1 16.14 -41.40 -12.11
N LYS A 2 17.31 -41.41 -11.46
CA LYS A 2 17.56 -40.64 -10.20
C LYS A 2 18.13 -39.22 -10.40
N LYS A 3 18.54 -38.86 -11.63
CA LYS A 3 19.18 -37.55 -11.92
C LYS A 3 18.19 -36.41 -12.18
N LEU A 4 16.92 -36.72 -12.46
CA LEU A 4 15.82 -35.75 -12.62
C LEU A 4 15.12 -35.39 -11.30
N TRP A 5 15.44 -36.09 -10.22
CA TRP A 5 14.91 -35.79 -8.89
C TRP A 5 15.52 -34.54 -8.28
N LEU A 6 16.81 -34.29 -8.54
CA LEU A 6 17.52 -33.13 -8.00
C LEU A 6 16.91 -31.79 -8.47
N PRO A 7 16.65 -31.56 -9.77
CA PRO A 7 16.03 -30.29 -10.19
C PRO A 7 14.58 -30.15 -9.70
N LEU A 8 13.84 -31.26 -9.57
CA LEU A 8 12.46 -31.25 -9.05
C LEU A 8 12.42 -30.86 -7.58
N LEU A 9 13.31 -31.42 -6.76
CA LEU A 9 13.44 -31.06 -5.34
C LEU A 9 13.86 -29.59 -5.17
N LEU A 10 14.76 -29.10 -6.04
CA LEU A 10 15.20 -27.71 -6.00
C LEU A 10 14.05 -26.74 -6.33
N ALA A 11 13.22 -27.07 -7.33
CA ALA A 11 12.07 -26.26 -7.70
C ALA A 11 11.02 -26.20 -6.57
N ILE A 12 10.75 -27.33 -5.90
CA ILE A 12 9.84 -27.38 -4.74
C ILE A 12 10.39 -26.54 -3.58
N LEU A 13 11.71 -26.61 -3.32
CA LEU A 13 12.36 -25.84 -2.27
C LEU A 13 12.28 -24.33 -2.52
N VAL A 14 12.50 -23.89 -3.77
CA VAL A 14 12.38 -22.46 -4.11
C VAL A 14 10.94 -22.00 -3.98
N LEU A 15 9.96 -22.82 -4.40
CA LEU A 15 8.55 -22.49 -4.30
C LEU A 15 8.08 -22.37 -2.83
N SER A 16 8.59 -23.23 -1.93
CA SER A 16 8.26 -23.14 -0.50
C SER A 16 8.91 -21.93 0.19
N LEU A 17 10.10 -21.51 -0.22
CA LEU A 17 10.72 -20.26 0.27
C LEU A 17 9.88 -19.03 -0.12
N ILE A 18 9.35 -18.99 -1.35
CA ILE A 18 8.51 -17.86 -1.80
C ILE A 18 7.19 -17.84 -1.02
N LEU A 19 6.56 -18.99 -0.77
CA LEU A 19 5.33 -19.08 0.02
C LEU A 19 5.54 -18.69 1.49
N ALA A 20 6.67 -19.07 2.10
CA ALA A 20 7.03 -18.65 3.45
C ALA A 20 7.31 -17.13 3.54
N GLY A 21 7.82 -16.52 2.47
CA GLY A 21 8.02 -15.07 2.38
C GLY A 21 6.72 -14.26 2.17
N CYS A 22 5.67 -14.87 1.63
CA CYS A 22 4.36 -14.22 1.45
C CYS A 22 3.46 -14.26 2.69
N SER A 23 3.86 -14.97 3.75
CA SER A 23 3.09 -15.09 5.00
C SER A 23 3.71 -14.29 6.13
N GLN A 24 4.10 -13.04 5.84
CA GLN A 24 4.42 -12.08 6.88
C GLN A 24 3.12 -11.61 7.56
N ALA A 25 2.64 -12.40 8.53
CA ALA A 25 1.83 -11.86 9.60
C ALA A 25 2.64 -10.78 10.34
N PRO A 26 2.03 -9.66 10.75
CA PRO A 26 2.75 -8.61 11.43
C PRO A 26 3.30 -9.14 12.75
N VAL A 27 4.61 -8.98 12.95
CA VAL A 27 5.25 -9.11 14.25
C VAL A 27 4.49 -8.23 15.22
N SER A 28 3.82 -8.86 16.19
CA SER A 28 3.27 -8.18 17.35
C SER A 28 4.45 -7.65 18.15
N ALA A 29 4.69 -6.34 18.02
CA ALA A 29 5.49 -5.61 18.98
C ALA A 29 4.61 -5.40 20.21
N ASP A 30 4.95 -6.11 21.27
CA ASP A 30 4.46 -5.84 22.62
C ASP A 30 4.96 -4.44 23.02
N GLY A 31 4.03 -3.48 23.15
CA GLY A 31 4.38 -2.08 23.38
C GLY A 31 3.28 -1.08 23.00
N ASP A 32 2.22 -1.04 23.81
CA ASP A 32 1.48 0.18 24.20
C ASP A 32 1.14 1.21 23.10
N ASN A 33 0.18 0.88 22.24
CA ASN A 33 -1.03 1.68 22.06
C ASN A 33 -2.01 0.93 21.16
N ALA A 34 -3.14 0.54 21.75
CA ALA A 34 -4.23 -0.09 21.05
C ALA A 34 -4.83 0.85 19.99
N GLN A 35 -4.76 0.44 18.72
CA GLN A 35 -5.89 0.63 17.84
C GLN A 35 -5.99 -0.55 16.88
N ALA A 36 -6.64 -1.61 17.36
CA ALA A 36 -7.27 -2.60 16.50
C ALA A 36 -8.36 -1.87 15.69
N GLY A 37 -7.99 -1.45 14.48
CA GLY A 37 -8.89 -0.83 13.51
C GLY A 37 -9.55 -1.91 12.66
N ASP A 38 -10.73 -2.30 13.10
CA ASP A 38 -11.84 -2.95 12.41
C ASP A 38 -11.75 -3.00 10.86
N GLN A 39 -11.94 -4.19 10.28
CA GLN A 39 -12.35 -4.36 8.87
C GLN A 39 -13.81 -3.92 8.69
N ALA A 40 -14.11 -2.66 9.01
CA ALA A 40 -15.34 -2.01 8.59
C ALA A 40 -15.07 -1.34 7.25
N SER A 41 -16.01 -1.40 6.31
CA SER A 41 -16.01 -0.66 5.05
C SER A 41 -15.47 0.77 5.26
N GLU A 42 -14.17 0.94 4.98
CA GLU A 42 -13.41 2.07 5.48
C GLU A 42 -13.84 3.29 4.66
N LYS A 43 -14.53 4.24 5.29
CA LYS A 43 -14.79 5.53 4.65
C LYS A 43 -13.45 6.09 4.16
N PRO A 44 -13.41 6.73 2.98
CA PRO A 44 -12.17 7.27 2.45
C PRO A 44 -11.56 8.25 3.46
N ILE A 45 -10.25 8.21 3.59
CA ILE A 45 -9.47 9.15 4.40
C ILE A 45 -9.55 10.51 3.70
N GLU A 46 -10.23 11.47 4.32
CA GLU A 46 -10.38 12.82 3.77
C GLU A 46 -9.25 13.73 4.28
N LEU A 47 -8.52 14.33 3.35
CA LEU A 47 -7.48 15.33 3.61
C LEU A 47 -7.88 16.64 2.94
N THR A 48 -7.50 17.77 3.54
CA THR A 48 -7.68 19.09 2.95
C THR A 48 -6.31 19.72 2.70
N PHE A 49 -6.07 20.12 1.46
CA PHE A 49 -4.87 20.84 1.06
C PHE A 49 -5.20 22.32 0.91
N SER A 50 -4.62 23.17 1.76
CA SER A 50 -4.83 24.61 1.69
C SER A 50 -3.65 25.30 1.00
N TYR A 51 -3.92 25.89 -0.17
CA TYR A 51 -2.96 26.71 -0.90
C TYR A 51 -3.55 28.09 -1.19
N PHE A 52 -2.82 29.14 -0.81
CA PHE A 52 -3.30 30.53 -0.87
C PHE A 52 -2.94 31.25 -2.18
N GLY A 53 -2.39 30.54 -3.17
CA GLY A 53 -2.08 31.10 -4.48
C GLY A 53 -3.14 30.73 -5.54
N PRO A 54 -3.17 31.42 -6.69
CA PRO A 54 -4.11 31.10 -7.75
C PRO A 54 -3.87 29.70 -8.35
N GLU A 55 -4.93 29.04 -8.81
CA GLU A 55 -4.82 27.70 -9.40
C GLU A 55 -4.06 27.72 -10.75
N MET A 56 -4.17 28.81 -11.51
CA MET A 56 -3.58 28.94 -12.85
C MET A 56 -2.06 29.11 -12.88
N ILE A 57 -1.41 29.39 -11.75
CA ILE A 57 0.05 29.45 -11.67
C ILE A 57 0.62 28.05 -11.39
N PRO A 58 1.87 27.77 -11.77
CA PRO A 58 2.41 26.42 -11.70
C PRO A 58 2.18 25.72 -10.35
N PRO A 59 2.42 26.33 -9.17
CA PRO A 59 2.22 25.61 -7.91
C PRO A 59 0.76 25.20 -7.65
N GLY A 60 -0.23 26.01 -8.06
CA GLY A 60 -1.65 25.68 -7.93
C GLY A 60 -2.06 24.55 -8.88
N HIS A 61 -1.63 24.63 -10.13
CA HIS A 61 -1.92 23.59 -11.11
C HIS A 61 -1.28 22.25 -10.73
N TRP A 62 -0.01 22.25 -10.33
CA TRP A 62 0.71 21.04 -9.95
C TRP A 62 0.16 20.40 -8.67
N SER A 63 -0.33 21.19 -7.71
CA SER A 63 -0.92 20.65 -6.49
C SER A 63 -2.26 19.96 -6.76
N LYS A 64 -3.10 20.51 -7.65
CA LYS A 64 -4.34 19.83 -8.08
C LYS A 64 -4.08 18.52 -8.82
N GLU A 65 -3.10 18.50 -9.72
CA GLU A 65 -2.71 17.27 -10.42
C GLU A 65 -2.08 16.24 -9.48
N ALA A 66 -1.30 16.69 -8.50
CA ALA A 66 -0.76 15.82 -7.45
C ALA A 66 -1.89 15.21 -6.61
N ALA A 67 -2.90 16.00 -6.24
CA ALA A 67 -4.06 15.53 -5.49
C ALA A 67 -4.78 14.39 -6.23
N LYS A 68 -5.14 14.60 -7.50
CA LYS A 68 -5.75 13.55 -8.36
C LYS A 68 -4.90 12.28 -8.42
N ARG A 69 -3.59 12.44 -8.59
CA ARG A 69 -2.65 11.31 -8.71
C ARG A 69 -2.58 10.48 -7.42
N VAL A 70 -2.78 11.10 -6.25
CA VAL A 70 -2.88 10.40 -4.97
C VAL A 70 -4.21 9.64 -4.88
N GLU A 71 -5.33 10.27 -5.24
CA GLU A 71 -6.64 9.61 -5.24
C GLU A 71 -6.65 8.38 -6.16
N GLU A 72 -6.11 8.50 -7.38
CA GLU A 72 -5.97 7.41 -8.34
C GLU A 72 -5.09 6.27 -7.79
N LYS A 73 -3.90 6.59 -7.28
CA LYS A 73 -2.95 5.59 -6.78
C LYS A 73 -3.43 4.88 -5.52
N THR A 74 -4.33 5.51 -4.77
CA THR A 74 -4.92 4.93 -3.57
C THR A 74 -6.25 4.23 -3.84
N ASN A 75 -6.66 4.13 -5.11
CA ASN A 75 -7.96 3.58 -5.52
C ASN A 75 -9.13 4.23 -4.76
N GLY A 76 -9.07 5.55 -4.57
CA GLY A 76 -10.09 6.32 -3.85
C GLY A 76 -10.10 6.14 -2.33
N ARG A 77 -9.14 5.40 -1.75
CA ARG A 77 -9.01 5.30 -0.28
C ARG A 77 -8.60 6.61 0.37
N VAL A 78 -7.96 7.50 -0.37
CA VAL A 78 -7.64 8.87 0.04
C VAL A 78 -8.39 9.83 -0.87
N LYS A 79 -9.03 10.83 -0.29
CA LYS A 79 -9.68 11.94 -0.98
C LYS A 79 -9.03 13.25 -0.54
N ILE A 80 -8.67 14.11 -1.48
CA ILE A 80 -7.99 15.37 -1.21
C ILE A 80 -8.86 16.52 -1.71
N ASN A 81 -9.38 17.30 -0.76
CA ASN A 81 -10.06 18.55 -1.06
C ASN A 81 -8.99 19.64 -1.26
N THR A 82 -8.83 20.11 -2.49
CA THR A 82 -7.92 21.20 -2.89
C THR A 82 -8.65 22.51 -3.07
#